data_AF-L8YD06-F1
#
_entry.id   AF-L8YD06-F1
#
_cell.length_a   1.000
_cell.length_b   1.000
_cell.length_c   1.000
_cell.angle_alpha   90.00
_cell.angle_beta   90.00
_cell.angle_gamma   90.00
#
_symmetry.space_group_name_H-M   'P 1'
#
loop_
_entity.id
_entity.type
_entity.pdbx_description
1 polymer ?
#
loop_
_entity_poly.entity_id
_entity_poly.type
_entity_poly.pdbx_seq_one_letter_code
_entity_poly.pdbx_strand_id
1 'polypeptide(L)'
;MDLSELEKDNTGRCRLKSPVPAVCRKEPCVLGVDEAGRGPVLGPMVYAICYCPLSRLADLEALKVAGGVVVKVLDTPTWPTMVFVDTVGLPDTYQERLQQRFPGIEVTVKAKADALFPVVSAASICAKVARDQAVKNWQFVEELQDLDVDYGSGYPNDPKTKSWLKKHVDPVFGFPQFVRFSWRTAQAILEKEAEAVTWEDSSPEEQEGPGRITSYFFQEGPRTRPRPLHRYFQERGLESATTL
;
A
#
# COMPACT_ATOMS: atom_id res chain seq x y z
N MET A 1 20.56 -6.77 11.97
CA MET A 1 20.04 -7.06 10.61
C MET A 1 20.78 -6.13 9.68
N ASP A 2 21.29 -6.63 8.57
CA ASP A 2 21.81 -5.76 7.53
C ASP A 2 20.61 -5.15 6.79
N LEU A 3 20.44 -3.84 6.92
CA LEU A 3 19.37 -3.06 6.30
C LEU A 3 19.84 -2.37 5.02
N SER A 4 21.08 -2.61 4.57
CA SER A 4 21.62 -2.06 3.32
C SER A 4 20.78 -2.42 2.10
N GLU A 5 20.05 -3.53 2.13
CA GLU A 5 19.11 -3.91 1.06
C GLU A 5 17.94 -2.91 0.90
N LEU A 6 17.62 -2.10 1.92
CA LEU A 6 16.67 -0.97 1.81
C LEU A 6 17.27 0.24 1.07
N GLU A 7 18.58 0.24 0.86
CA GLU A 7 19.31 1.27 0.12
C GLU A 7 19.40 0.92 -1.38
N LYS A 8 18.77 -0.17 -1.81
CA LYS A 8 18.67 -0.57 -3.23
C LYS A 8 17.33 -0.09 -3.81
N ASP A 9 17.07 -0.48 -5.05
CA ASP A 9 15.82 -0.21 -5.76
C ASP A 9 14.58 -0.63 -4.93
N ASN A 10 13.78 0.37 -4.56
CA ASN A 10 12.59 0.26 -3.71
C ASN A 10 11.28 0.36 -4.50
N THR A 11 11.33 0.29 -5.84
CA THR A 11 10.13 0.39 -6.71
C THR A 11 9.18 -0.80 -6.56
N GLY A 12 9.66 -1.92 -6.01
CA GLY A 12 8.89 -3.15 -5.82
C GLY A 12 8.83 -3.64 -4.37
N ARG A 13 8.35 -4.87 -4.20
CA ARG A 13 8.29 -5.53 -2.89
C ARG A 13 9.69 -5.99 -2.47
N CYS A 14 10.35 -5.21 -1.61
CA CYS A 14 11.56 -5.63 -0.91
C CYS A 14 11.25 -6.64 0.23
N ARG A 15 12.06 -7.69 0.38
CA ARG A 15 11.92 -8.69 1.45
C ARG A 15 13.25 -8.90 2.16
N LEU A 16 13.30 -8.46 3.42
CA LEU A 16 14.44 -8.68 4.31
C LEU A 16 14.20 -9.89 5.22
N LYS A 17 15.27 -10.62 5.52
CA LYS A 17 15.19 -11.80 6.41
C LYS A 17 16.48 -11.98 7.18
N SER A 18 16.38 -12.42 8.43
CA SER A 18 17.50 -12.99 9.15
C SER A 18 17.78 -14.44 8.72
N PRO A 19 18.96 -14.98 9.05
CA PRO A 19 19.15 -16.43 9.14
C PRO A 19 18.15 -17.07 10.11
N VAL A 20 17.73 -18.30 9.81
CA VAL A 20 16.80 -19.07 10.67
C VAL A 20 17.61 -19.76 11.77
N PRO A 21 17.34 -19.50 13.06
CA PRO A 21 18.00 -20.22 14.15
C PRO A 21 17.72 -21.73 14.07
N ALA A 22 18.74 -22.56 14.35
CA ALA A 22 18.60 -24.01 14.25
C ALA A 22 17.53 -24.58 15.20
N VAL A 23 17.36 -23.96 16.38
CA VAL A 23 16.34 -24.34 17.38
C VAL A 23 14.92 -24.23 16.81
N CYS A 24 14.64 -23.17 16.06
CA CYS A 24 13.33 -22.94 15.44
C CYS A 24 12.97 -23.96 14.35
N ARG A 25 13.93 -24.78 13.88
CA ARG A 25 13.69 -25.87 12.93
C ARG A 25 13.29 -27.18 13.59
N LYS A 26 13.43 -27.28 14.91
CA LYS A 26 13.20 -28.50 15.69
C LYS A 26 12.07 -28.34 16.68
N GLU A 27 11.91 -27.14 17.23
CA GLU A 27 10.92 -26.84 18.26
C GLU A 27 9.72 -26.08 17.67
N PRO A 28 8.51 -26.31 18.22
CA PRO A 28 7.35 -25.47 17.96
C PRO A 28 7.65 -23.99 18.22
N CYS A 29 7.27 -23.14 17.27
CA CYS A 29 7.48 -21.70 17.34
C CYS A 29 6.16 -20.94 17.43
N VAL A 30 6.23 -19.81 18.14
CA VAL A 30 5.20 -18.78 18.16
C VAL A 30 5.65 -17.63 17.26
N LEU A 31 4.70 -17.03 16.54
CA LEU A 31 4.94 -15.96 15.59
C LEU A 31 4.03 -14.76 15.88
N GLY A 32 4.60 -13.56 15.86
CA GLY A 32 3.88 -12.29 15.93
C GLY A 32 3.94 -11.55 14.59
N VAL A 33 2.84 -10.93 14.17
CA VAL A 33 2.70 -10.12 12.96
C VAL A 33 2.24 -8.71 13.32
N ASP A 34 2.91 -7.71 12.76
CA ASP A 34 2.51 -6.30 12.87
C ASP A 34 2.98 -5.51 11.63
N GLU A 35 2.46 -4.30 11.47
CA GLU A 35 2.84 -3.38 10.39
C GLU A 35 3.22 -1.97 10.88
N ALA A 36 3.84 -1.21 9.98
CA ALA A 36 4.10 0.21 10.16
C ALA A 36 3.86 0.96 8.84
N GLY A 37 3.38 2.20 8.96
CA GLY A 37 3.22 3.07 7.80
C GLY A 37 1.92 2.82 7.02
N ARG A 38 0.84 2.41 7.68
CA ARG A 38 -0.49 2.33 7.04
C ARG A 38 -1.09 3.70 6.72
N GLY A 39 -1.05 4.64 7.67
CA GLY A 39 -1.67 5.98 7.58
C GLY A 39 -0.95 7.12 6.81
N PRO A 40 0.35 7.06 6.51
CA PRO A 40 1.03 8.05 5.68
C PRO A 40 0.56 8.04 4.23
N VAL A 41 0.54 9.22 3.61
CA VAL A 41 0.40 9.41 2.15
C VAL A 41 1.74 9.28 1.43
N LEU A 42 2.86 9.42 2.16
CA LEU A 42 4.21 9.27 1.63
C LEU A 42 4.89 7.97 2.10
N GLY A 43 5.71 7.39 1.22
CA GLY A 43 6.63 6.29 1.53
C GLY A 43 5.99 4.91 1.66
N PRO A 44 6.78 3.88 1.99
CA PRO A 44 6.34 2.49 1.98
C PRO A 44 5.51 2.11 3.21
N MET A 45 4.72 1.05 3.06
CA MET A 45 4.11 0.33 4.19
C MET A 45 4.93 -0.93 4.44
N VAL A 46 5.29 -1.17 5.69
CA VAL A 46 6.17 -2.28 6.08
C VAL A 46 5.40 -3.26 6.94
N TYR A 47 5.34 -4.52 6.54
CA TYR A 47 4.93 -5.63 7.39
C TYR A 47 6.16 -6.31 7.97
N ALA A 48 6.11 -6.64 9.25
CA ALA A 48 7.13 -7.42 9.90
C ALA A 48 6.52 -8.60 10.64
N ILE A 49 7.31 -9.67 10.75
CA ILE A 49 6.97 -10.79 11.60
C ILE A 49 8.18 -11.18 12.44
N CYS A 50 7.92 -11.59 13.67
CA CYS A 50 8.92 -12.06 14.62
C CYS A 50 8.50 -13.45 15.13
N TYR A 51 9.45 -14.37 15.30
CA TYR A 51 9.15 -15.68 15.86
C TYR A 51 10.26 -16.17 16.79
N CYS A 52 9.87 -16.99 17.77
CA CYS A 52 10.80 -17.68 18.66
C CYS A 52 10.23 -19.06 19.05
N PRO A 53 11.06 -19.99 19.55
CA PRO A 53 10.57 -21.23 20.14
C PRO A 53 9.64 -20.94 21.33
N LEU A 54 8.60 -21.75 21.51
CA LEU A 54 7.67 -21.60 22.64
C LEU A 54 8.40 -21.66 23.98
N SER A 55 9.44 -22.50 24.08
CA SER A 55 10.30 -22.67 25.25
C SER A 55 11.03 -21.38 25.67
N ARG A 56 11.15 -20.39 24.77
CA ARG A 56 11.92 -19.15 24.96
C ARG A 56 11.05 -17.90 24.97
N LEU A 57 9.73 -18.05 25.06
CA LEU A 57 8.81 -16.90 25.07
C LEU A 57 9.03 -15.99 26.30
N ALA A 58 9.31 -16.58 27.47
CA ALA A 58 9.63 -15.84 28.68
C ALA A 58 10.93 -15.02 28.56
N ASP A 59 11.94 -15.56 27.84
CA ASP A 59 13.18 -14.83 27.56
C ASP A 59 12.88 -13.59 26.70
N LEU A 60 11.98 -13.71 25.72
CA LEU A 60 11.58 -12.59 24.86
C LEU A 60 10.87 -11.48 25.65
N GLU A 61 10.03 -11.85 26.61
CA GLU A 61 9.38 -10.90 27.51
C GLU A 61 10.40 -10.21 28.44
N ALA A 62 11.35 -11.00 28.99
CA ALA A 62 12.40 -10.50 29.86
C ALA A 62 13.38 -9.55 29.16
N LEU A 63 13.61 -9.76 27.86
CA LEU A 63 14.40 -8.86 27.02
C LEU A 63 13.78 -7.46 26.89
N LYS A 64 12.52 -7.28 27.36
CA LYS A 64 11.78 -6.00 27.32
C LYS A 64 12.00 -5.32 25.99
N VAL A 65 11.84 -6.08 24.90
CA VAL A 65 12.36 -5.77 23.56
C VAL A 65 12.11 -4.30 23.25
N ALA A 66 13.12 -3.48 23.50
CA ALA A 66 13.14 -2.04 23.27
C ALA A 66 14.17 -1.70 22.17
N GLY A 67 14.75 -2.74 21.55
CA GLY A 67 15.73 -2.58 20.49
C GLY A 67 16.12 -3.92 19.89
N GLY A 68 15.72 -4.12 18.62
CA GLY A 68 16.32 -5.09 17.71
C GLY A 68 16.03 -6.56 18.02
N VAL A 69 14.83 -7.04 17.64
CA VAL A 69 14.58 -8.47 17.50
C VAL A 69 14.38 -8.84 16.04
N VAL A 70 14.58 -10.11 15.77
CA VAL A 70 14.84 -10.74 14.49
C VAL A 70 13.55 -10.90 13.66
N VAL A 71 13.56 -10.34 12.45
CA VAL A 71 12.47 -10.39 11.46
C VAL A 71 12.66 -11.53 10.49
N LYS A 72 11.61 -12.32 10.21
CA LYS A 72 11.57 -13.11 8.97
C LYS A 72 10.17 -13.60 8.62
N VAL A 73 9.75 -13.34 7.38
CA VAL A 73 8.69 -14.08 6.63
C VAL A 73 9.12 -15.53 6.39
N LEU A 74 8.26 -16.47 6.77
CA LEU A 74 8.49 -17.92 6.72
C LEU A 74 8.87 -18.42 5.31
N ASP A 75 10.06 -19.02 5.24
CA ASP A 75 10.46 -20.08 4.32
C ASP A 75 11.26 -21.04 5.22
N THR A 76 10.56 -21.68 6.16
CA THR A 76 11.15 -22.64 7.10
C THR A 76 10.53 -24.02 6.87
N PRO A 77 11.30 -25.11 7.06
CA PRO A 77 10.76 -26.47 6.94
C PRO A 77 9.73 -26.82 8.03
N THR A 78 9.70 -26.06 9.13
CA THR A 78 8.73 -26.20 10.22
C THR A 78 7.81 -24.99 10.24
N TRP A 79 6.50 -25.24 10.22
CA TRP A 79 5.47 -24.22 10.38
C TRP A 79 5.35 -23.82 11.86
N PRO A 80 5.06 -22.54 12.17
CA PRO A 80 4.72 -22.14 13.53
C PRO A 80 3.46 -22.87 13.97
N THR A 81 3.36 -23.17 15.25
CA THR A 81 2.14 -23.77 15.81
C THR A 81 1.09 -22.72 16.14
N MET A 82 1.53 -21.52 16.52
CA MET A 82 0.68 -20.40 16.93
C MET A 82 1.11 -19.09 16.26
N VAL A 83 0.13 -18.32 15.80
CA VAL A 83 0.31 -17.01 15.16
C VAL A 83 -0.56 -15.97 15.84
N PHE A 84 0.05 -14.87 16.27
CA PHE A 84 -0.61 -13.69 16.81
C PHE A 84 -0.48 -12.53 15.82
N VAL A 85 -1.57 -11.84 15.55
CA VAL A 85 -1.62 -10.74 14.57
C VAL A 85 -2.25 -9.51 15.19
N ASP A 86 -1.59 -8.36 15.08
CA ASP A 86 -2.24 -7.08 15.38
C ASP A 86 -3.16 -6.65 14.24
N THR A 87 -4.27 -6.01 14.59
CA THR A 87 -5.22 -5.50 13.59
C THR A 87 -5.81 -4.16 13.98
N VAL A 88 -6.06 -3.36 12.96
CA VAL A 88 -6.80 -2.11 13.01
C VAL A 88 -8.20 -2.34 12.42
N GLY A 89 -9.04 -3.07 13.15
CA GLY A 89 -10.40 -3.38 12.71
C GLY A 89 -11.05 -4.53 13.48
N LEU A 90 -12.11 -5.10 12.90
CA LEU A 90 -12.83 -6.25 13.47
C LEU A 90 -11.95 -7.51 13.37
N PRO A 91 -11.45 -8.06 14.50
CA PRO A 91 -10.52 -9.18 14.47
C PRO A 91 -11.14 -10.46 13.91
N ASP A 92 -12.43 -10.70 14.17
CA ASP A 92 -13.10 -11.97 13.86
C ASP A 92 -13.05 -12.31 12.36
N THR A 93 -13.47 -11.37 11.52
CA THR A 93 -13.45 -11.54 10.06
C THR A 93 -12.05 -11.78 9.51
N TYR A 94 -11.04 -11.15 10.12
CA TYR A 94 -9.66 -11.31 9.68
C TYR A 94 -9.08 -12.64 10.15
N GLN A 95 -9.39 -13.03 11.38
CA GLN A 95 -9.04 -14.32 11.94
C GLN A 95 -9.65 -15.47 11.14
N GLU A 96 -10.93 -15.40 10.79
CA GLU A 96 -11.58 -16.42 9.95
C GLU A 96 -10.87 -16.58 8.61
N ARG A 97 -10.55 -15.48 7.92
CA ARG A 97 -9.83 -15.51 6.64
C ARG A 97 -8.43 -16.13 6.79
N LEU A 98 -7.70 -15.76 7.84
CA LEU A 98 -6.37 -16.31 8.09
C LEU A 98 -6.42 -17.79 8.49
N GLN A 99 -7.37 -18.18 9.33
CA GLN A 99 -7.55 -19.55 9.78
C GLN A 99 -7.97 -20.47 8.62
N GLN A 100 -8.82 -19.98 7.70
CA GLN A 100 -9.15 -20.69 6.45
C GLN A 100 -7.91 -20.88 5.56
N ARG A 101 -7.02 -19.87 5.52
CA ARG A 101 -5.78 -19.96 4.74
C ARG A 101 -4.74 -20.88 5.37
N PHE A 102 -4.72 -20.98 6.70
CA PHE A 102 -3.74 -21.72 7.48
C PHE A 102 -4.42 -22.69 8.48
N PRO A 103 -5.13 -23.72 8.00
CA PRO A 103 -5.94 -24.59 8.87
C PRO A 103 -5.13 -25.42 9.87
N GLY A 104 -3.83 -25.64 9.63
CA GLY A 104 -2.93 -26.38 10.52
C GLY A 104 -2.19 -25.51 11.56
N ILE A 105 -2.51 -24.22 11.64
CA ILE A 105 -1.86 -23.26 12.53
C ILE A 105 -2.95 -22.59 13.36
N GLU A 106 -2.72 -22.45 14.66
CA GLU A 106 -3.64 -21.69 15.52
C GLU A 106 -3.42 -20.18 15.29
N VAL A 107 -4.41 -19.50 14.68
CA VAL A 107 -4.32 -18.06 14.41
C VAL A 107 -5.21 -17.30 15.38
N THR A 108 -4.61 -16.36 16.12
CA THR A 108 -5.29 -15.41 16.99
C THR A 108 -5.04 -13.99 16.49
N VAL A 109 -6.11 -13.27 16.15
CA VAL A 109 -6.06 -11.86 15.77
C VAL A 109 -6.65 -11.04 16.90
N LYS A 110 -5.94 -10.00 17.36
CA LYS A 110 -6.45 -9.07 18.38
C LYS A 110 -6.10 -7.64 18.01
N ALA A 111 -6.95 -6.71 18.42
CA ALA A 111 -6.58 -5.30 18.41
C ALA A 111 -5.60 -5.03 19.57
N LYS A 112 -4.57 -4.21 19.32
CA LYS A 112 -3.50 -3.89 20.28
C LYS A 112 -2.76 -5.16 20.74
N ALA A 113 -2.54 -6.08 19.82
CA ALA A 113 -1.85 -7.34 20.10
C ALA A 113 -0.38 -7.12 20.48
N ASP A 114 0.22 -6.00 20.05
CA ASP A 114 1.55 -5.53 20.44
C ASP A 114 1.69 -5.30 21.96
N ALA A 115 0.62 -4.89 22.63
CA ALA A 115 0.59 -4.72 24.08
C ALA A 115 0.35 -6.04 24.84
N LEU A 116 -0.13 -7.08 24.15
CA LEU A 116 -0.54 -8.35 24.76
C LEU A 116 0.48 -9.46 24.57
N PHE A 117 1.17 -9.46 23.43
CA PHE A 117 2.05 -10.56 23.03
C PHE A 117 3.46 -10.04 22.73
N PRO A 118 4.49 -10.50 23.45
CA PRO A 118 5.88 -10.05 23.24
C PRO A 118 6.37 -10.25 21.80
N VAL A 119 5.92 -11.31 21.12
CA VAL A 119 6.27 -11.56 19.71
C VAL A 119 5.67 -10.52 18.74
N VAL A 120 4.48 -10.00 19.04
CA VAL A 120 3.84 -8.95 18.22
C VAL A 120 4.50 -7.62 18.52
N SER A 121 4.82 -7.33 19.79
CA SER A 121 5.60 -6.17 20.19
C SER A 121 6.96 -6.10 19.47
N ALA A 122 7.66 -7.22 19.41
CA ALA A 122 8.91 -7.35 18.68
C ALA A 122 8.73 -7.10 17.17
N ALA A 123 7.68 -7.67 16.55
CA ALA A 123 7.34 -7.40 15.14
C ALA A 123 7.05 -5.91 14.90
N SER A 124 6.35 -5.26 15.84
CA SER A 124 6.02 -3.83 15.79
C SER A 124 7.27 -2.94 15.68
N ILE A 125 8.26 -3.21 16.53
CA ILE A 125 9.53 -2.47 16.53
C ILE A 125 10.25 -2.67 15.21
N CYS A 126 10.27 -3.90 14.71
CA CYS A 126 10.89 -4.22 13.44
C CYS A 126 10.25 -3.47 12.28
N ALA A 127 8.92 -3.45 12.21
CA ALA A 127 8.21 -2.73 11.17
C ALA A 127 8.50 -1.23 11.21
N LYS A 128 8.47 -0.63 12.41
CA LYS A 128 8.74 0.81 12.60
C LYS A 128 10.18 1.17 12.22
N VAL A 129 11.17 0.45 12.75
CA VAL A 129 12.59 0.70 12.45
C VAL A 129 12.88 0.53 10.95
N ALA A 130 12.37 -0.54 10.33
CA ALA A 130 12.58 -0.77 8.90
C ALA A 130 11.89 0.29 8.04
N ARG A 131 10.68 0.74 8.43
CA ARG A 131 10.00 1.84 7.74
C ARG A 131 10.79 3.14 7.84
N ASP A 132 11.20 3.53 9.04
CA ASP A 132 11.92 4.79 9.26
C ASP A 132 13.22 4.80 8.47
N GLN A 133 13.94 3.67 8.42
CA GLN A 133 15.12 3.51 7.59
C GLN A 133 14.80 3.58 6.08
N ALA A 134 13.75 2.91 5.61
CA ALA A 134 13.36 2.93 4.20
C ALA A 134 12.94 4.31 3.72
N VAL A 135 12.25 5.07 4.58
CA VAL A 135 11.83 6.46 4.31
C VAL A 135 13.05 7.39 4.28
N LYS A 136 13.99 7.23 5.23
CA LYS A 136 15.23 8.02 5.28
C LYS A 136 16.17 7.76 4.10
N ASN A 137 16.26 6.51 3.67
CA ASN A 137 17.14 6.07 2.57
C ASN A 137 16.40 5.98 1.23
N TRP A 138 15.22 6.60 1.11
CA TRP A 138 14.43 6.51 -0.11
C TRP A 138 15.19 7.10 -1.30
N GLN A 139 15.30 6.32 -2.36
CA GLN A 139 15.87 6.76 -3.63
C GLN A 139 14.73 7.07 -4.58
N PHE A 140 14.62 8.34 -4.97
CA PHE A 140 13.69 8.76 -6.00
C PHE A 140 14.16 8.24 -7.35
N VAL A 141 13.25 7.66 -8.13
CA VAL A 141 13.53 7.17 -9.49
C VAL A 141 13.52 8.35 -10.47
N GLU A 142 12.72 9.36 -10.15
CA GLU A 142 12.54 10.57 -10.91
C GLU A 142 13.73 11.53 -10.69
N GLU A 143 14.21 12.14 -11.78
CA GLU A 143 15.16 13.25 -11.73
C GLU A 143 14.45 14.53 -11.27
N LEU A 144 14.15 14.61 -9.98
CA LEU A 144 13.53 15.80 -9.39
C LEU A 144 14.58 16.90 -9.24
N GLN A 145 14.37 18.04 -9.92
CA GLN A 145 15.11 19.26 -9.63
C GLN A 145 14.77 19.71 -8.20
N ASP A 146 15.78 20.05 -7.40
CA ASP A 146 15.63 20.48 -6.00
C ASP A 146 14.89 19.47 -5.10
N LEU A 147 15.42 18.23 -5.01
CA LEU A 147 14.97 17.22 -4.05
C LEU A 147 14.91 17.77 -2.62
N ASP A 148 13.71 18.18 -2.22
CA ASP A 148 13.42 18.55 -0.84
C ASP A 148 13.21 17.27 -0.04
N VAL A 149 14.29 16.76 0.56
CA VAL A 149 14.25 15.57 1.43
C VAL A 149 13.48 15.82 2.73
N ASP A 150 13.01 17.05 2.98
CA ASP A 150 12.28 17.42 4.18
C ASP A 150 10.76 17.49 3.95
N TYR A 151 10.17 16.34 3.62
CA TYR A 151 8.73 16.17 3.39
C TYR A 151 7.88 16.10 4.67
N GLY A 152 8.48 16.27 5.86
CA GLY A 152 7.78 16.17 7.15
C GLY A 152 7.47 14.73 7.57
N SER A 153 6.34 14.53 8.26
CA SER A 153 5.95 13.23 8.83
C SER A 153 5.45 12.21 7.81
N GLY A 154 5.09 12.65 6.60
CA GLY A 154 4.44 11.85 5.57
C GLY A 154 2.95 11.59 5.80
N TYR A 155 2.35 12.11 6.88
CA TYR A 155 0.92 11.96 7.16
C TYR A 155 0.10 13.03 6.47
N PRO A 156 -1.12 12.70 5.99
CA PRO A 156 -1.96 13.64 5.25
C PRO A 156 -2.41 14.85 6.09
N ASN A 157 -2.35 14.78 7.42
CA ASN A 157 -2.75 15.88 8.31
C ASN A 157 -1.61 16.85 8.65
N ASP A 158 -0.37 16.49 8.33
CA ASP A 158 0.79 17.32 8.60
C ASP A 158 0.88 18.48 7.58
N PRO A 159 0.89 19.75 8.04
CA PRO A 159 1.02 20.91 7.17
C PRO A 159 2.24 20.86 6.27
N LYS A 160 3.36 20.32 6.76
CA LYS A 160 4.61 20.23 5.99
C LYS A 160 4.50 19.24 4.85
N THR A 161 3.92 18.07 5.13
CA THR A 161 3.63 17.04 4.12
C THR A 161 2.70 17.58 3.03
N LYS A 162 1.65 18.32 3.40
CA LYS A 162 0.75 18.96 2.42
C LYS A 162 1.46 19.99 1.54
N SER A 163 2.33 20.81 2.14
CA SER A 163 3.12 21.79 1.41
C SER A 163 4.07 21.11 0.43
N TRP A 164 4.69 20.01 0.84
CA TRP A 164 5.59 19.23 0.00
C TRP A 164 4.85 18.65 -1.21
N LEU A 165 3.66 18.06 -1.01
CA LEU A 165 2.83 17.53 -2.09
C LEU A 165 2.52 18.60 -3.14
N LYS A 166 1.99 19.75 -2.73
CA LYS A 166 1.65 20.85 -3.65
C LYS A 166 2.85 21.42 -4.42
N LYS A 167 4.06 21.32 -3.85
CA LYS A 167 5.29 21.77 -4.51
C LYS A 167 5.77 20.80 -5.58
N HIS A 168 5.48 19.50 -5.44
CA HIS A 168 6.01 18.44 -6.29
C HIS A 168 4.91 17.76 -7.12
N VAL A 169 3.93 18.54 -7.59
CA VAL A 169 2.94 18.09 -8.58
C VAL A 169 3.37 18.56 -9.97
N ASP A 170 3.57 17.62 -10.86
CA ASP A 170 3.76 17.85 -12.30
C ASP A 170 2.39 17.84 -13.01
N PRO A 171 2.12 18.76 -13.95
CA PRO A 171 0.83 18.83 -14.63
C PRO A 171 0.44 17.56 -15.38
N VAL A 172 1.41 16.80 -15.90
CA VAL A 172 1.16 15.60 -16.71
C VAL A 172 1.34 14.33 -15.88
N PHE A 173 2.46 14.22 -15.18
CA PHE A 173 2.82 13.00 -14.45
C PHE A 173 2.26 12.94 -13.03
N GLY A 174 1.78 14.06 -12.49
CA GLY A 174 1.30 14.15 -11.12
C GLY A 174 2.44 14.09 -10.12
N PHE A 175 2.52 13.03 -9.31
CA PHE A 175 3.50 12.92 -8.22
C PHE A 175 4.63 11.93 -8.53
N PRO A 176 5.79 12.03 -7.83
CA PRO A 176 6.78 10.96 -7.83
C PRO A 176 6.24 9.69 -7.14
N GLN A 177 6.82 8.53 -7.46
CA GLN A 177 6.41 7.20 -6.94
C GLN A 177 6.42 7.08 -5.42
N PHE A 178 7.12 7.97 -4.72
CA PHE A 178 7.11 8.04 -3.26
C PHE A 178 5.72 8.39 -2.69
N VAL A 179 4.87 9.06 -3.49
CA VAL A 179 3.50 9.44 -3.11
C VAL A 179 2.54 8.29 -3.41
N ARG A 180 1.67 7.98 -2.45
CA ARG A 180 0.61 6.99 -2.62
C ARG A 180 -0.60 7.61 -3.30
N PHE A 181 -0.71 7.43 -4.62
CA PHE A 181 -1.80 7.94 -5.46
C PHE A 181 -3.21 7.52 -5.02
N SER A 182 -3.34 6.37 -4.33
CA SER A 182 -4.63 5.89 -3.81
C SER A 182 -5.18 6.67 -2.62
N TRP A 183 -4.40 7.58 -2.04
CA TRP A 183 -4.88 8.44 -0.96
C TRP A 183 -5.74 9.58 -1.50
N ARG A 184 -6.91 9.77 -0.88
CA ARG A 184 -7.82 10.88 -1.21
C ARG A 184 -7.15 12.26 -1.17
N THR A 185 -6.17 12.45 -0.29
CA THR A 185 -5.41 13.70 -0.22
C THR A 185 -4.56 13.92 -1.47
N ALA A 186 -3.94 12.88 -2.03
CA ALA A 186 -3.19 12.97 -3.28
C ALA A 186 -4.14 13.16 -4.47
N GLN A 187 -5.21 12.37 -4.55
CA GLN A 187 -6.23 12.47 -5.61
C GLN A 187 -6.82 13.89 -5.69
N ALA A 188 -7.23 14.47 -4.56
CA ALA A 188 -7.82 15.80 -4.52
C ALA A 188 -6.84 16.93 -4.89
N ILE A 189 -5.53 16.69 -4.84
CA ILE A 189 -4.52 17.65 -5.34
C ILE A 189 -4.37 17.48 -6.85
N LEU A 190 -4.28 16.24 -7.35
CA LEU A 190 -4.19 15.96 -8.79
C LEU A 190 -5.40 16.52 -9.56
N GLU A 191 -6.61 16.34 -9.04
CA GLU A 191 -7.85 16.89 -9.63
C GLU A 191 -7.86 18.42 -9.77
N LYS A 192 -7.02 19.13 -9.00
CA LYS A 192 -6.99 20.59 -8.95
C LYS A 192 -5.78 21.21 -9.63
N GLU A 193 -4.64 20.53 -9.54
CA GLU A 193 -3.33 21.08 -9.91
C GLU A 193 -2.71 20.37 -11.12
N ALA A 194 -3.22 19.19 -11.51
CA ALA A 194 -2.76 18.45 -12.69
C ALA A 194 -3.84 18.39 -13.79
N GLU A 195 -3.42 17.98 -14.99
CA GLU A 195 -4.30 17.82 -16.15
C GLU A 195 -5.27 16.65 -15.96
N ALA A 196 -6.46 16.77 -16.55
CA ALA A 196 -7.47 15.73 -16.48
C ALA A 196 -7.08 14.52 -17.34
N VAL A 197 -7.12 13.33 -16.73
CA VAL A 197 -6.85 12.05 -17.41
C VAL A 197 -8.10 11.17 -17.32
N THR A 198 -8.55 10.67 -18.47
CA THR A 198 -9.69 9.74 -18.57
C THR A 198 -9.18 8.34 -18.88
N TRP A 199 -9.53 7.37 -18.03
CA TRP A 199 -9.21 5.96 -18.24
C TRP A 199 -10.42 5.21 -18.84
N GLU A 200 -10.18 4.05 -19.44
CA GLU A 200 -11.25 3.24 -20.09
C GLU A 200 -12.36 2.82 -19.12
N ASP A 201 -12.02 2.69 -17.83
CA ASP A 201 -12.92 2.33 -16.73
C ASP A 201 -13.46 3.55 -15.96
N SER A 202 -13.08 4.77 -16.36
CA SER A 202 -13.65 6.00 -15.81
C SER A 202 -15.08 6.14 -16.34
N SER A 203 -16.08 5.97 -15.47
CA SER A 203 -17.49 6.13 -15.86
C SER A 203 -17.79 7.59 -16.25
N PRO A 204 -18.48 7.85 -17.38
CA PRO A 204 -18.89 9.20 -17.77
C PRO A 204 -19.93 9.85 -16.82
N GLU A 205 -20.47 9.09 -15.87
CA GLU A 205 -21.75 9.39 -15.21
C GLU A 205 -21.65 10.34 -13.99
N GLU A 206 -20.46 10.77 -13.56
CA GLU A 206 -20.36 11.68 -12.40
C GLU A 206 -20.54 13.19 -12.73
N GLN A 207 -20.78 13.57 -14.01
CA GLN A 207 -20.88 14.99 -14.40
C GLN A 207 -22.18 15.48 -15.05
N GLU A 208 -23.24 14.68 -15.21
CA GLU A 208 -24.50 15.19 -15.79
C GLU A 208 -25.65 15.25 -14.77
N GLY A 209 -25.90 16.45 -14.26
CA GLY A 209 -27.20 16.80 -13.68
C GLY A 209 -28.33 16.63 -14.71
N PRO A 210 -29.59 16.42 -14.28
CA PRO A 210 -30.67 16.03 -15.18
C PRO A 210 -30.94 17.11 -16.23
N GLY A 211 -30.67 16.77 -17.50
CA GLY A 211 -30.91 17.64 -18.65
C GLY A 211 -32.38 18.06 -18.76
N ARG A 212 -32.62 19.33 -19.11
CA ARG A 212 -33.97 19.91 -19.27
C ARG A 212 -34.73 19.24 -20.42
N ILE A 213 -35.95 18.79 -20.12
CA ILE A 213 -36.98 18.22 -21.04
C ILE A 213 -37.25 19.09 -22.30
N THR A 214 -36.82 20.34 -22.32
CA THR A 214 -36.99 21.25 -23.48
C THR A 214 -36.20 20.84 -24.73
N SER A 215 -35.21 19.95 -24.62
CA SER A 215 -34.48 19.42 -25.79
C SER A 215 -35.30 18.45 -26.65
N TYR A 216 -36.41 17.90 -26.12
CA TYR A 216 -37.28 16.98 -26.86
C TYR A 216 -38.24 17.65 -27.85
N PHE A 217 -38.47 18.96 -27.74
CA PHE A 217 -39.51 19.66 -28.52
C PHE A 217 -39.00 20.39 -29.78
N PHE A 218 -37.68 20.43 -30.01
CA PHE A 218 -37.09 21.01 -31.22
C PHE A 218 -36.45 19.90 -32.06
N GLN A 219 -37.23 19.23 -32.91
CA GLN A 219 -36.70 18.39 -33.98
C GLN A 219 -37.04 19.00 -35.34
N GLU A 220 -36.04 19.69 -35.90
CA GLU A 220 -36.02 20.17 -37.29
C GLU A 220 -35.81 19.01 -38.27
N GLY A 221 -36.66 18.96 -39.31
CA GLY A 221 -36.36 18.54 -40.69
C GLY A 221 -35.86 17.10 -40.99
N PRO A 222 -36.04 16.61 -42.23
CA PRO A 222 -35.58 15.27 -42.61
C PRO A 222 -34.06 15.23 -42.74
N ARG A 223 -33.37 14.76 -41.69
CA ARG A 223 -31.94 14.42 -41.77
C ARG A 223 -31.78 13.10 -42.53
N THR A 224 -31.06 13.13 -43.66
CA THR A 224 -30.50 11.94 -44.29
C THR A 224 -29.67 11.18 -43.25
N ARG A 225 -30.15 10.01 -42.82
CA ARG A 225 -29.39 9.16 -41.89
C ARG A 225 -28.14 8.65 -42.61
N PRO A 226 -26.92 8.92 -42.13
CA PRO A 226 -25.73 8.33 -42.72
C PRO A 226 -25.86 6.81 -42.66
N ARG A 227 -25.49 6.12 -43.75
CA ARG A 227 -25.44 4.66 -43.74
C ARG A 227 -24.47 4.22 -42.64
N PRO A 228 -24.84 3.25 -41.79
CA PRO A 228 -23.93 2.75 -40.78
C PRO A 228 -22.66 2.24 -41.46
N LEU A 229 -21.49 2.62 -40.91
CA LEU A 229 -20.19 2.16 -41.37
C LEU A 229 -20.17 0.63 -41.46
N HIS A 230 -19.49 0.06 -42.45
CA HIS A 230 -19.38 -1.39 -42.56
C HIS A 230 -18.71 -1.95 -41.29
N ARG A 231 -19.18 -3.12 -40.81
CA ARG A 231 -18.73 -3.77 -39.57
C ARG A 231 -17.21 -3.83 -39.42
N TYR A 232 -16.49 -4.08 -40.53
CA TYR A 232 -15.03 -4.08 -40.59
C TYR A 232 -14.38 -2.83 -39.97
N PHE A 233 -14.93 -1.63 -40.24
CA PHE A 233 -14.40 -0.34 -39.77
C PHE A 233 -14.75 -0.08 -38.30
N GLN A 234 -15.99 -0.42 -37.90
CA GLN A 234 -16.46 -0.25 -36.53
C GLN A 234 -15.64 -1.08 -35.53
N GLU A 235 -15.36 -2.34 -35.85
CA GLU A 235 -14.57 -3.25 -34.99
C GLU A 235 -13.10 -2.83 -34.81
N ARG A 236 -12.61 -1.89 -35.63
CA ARG A 236 -11.20 -1.46 -35.65
C ARG A 236 -11.02 0.01 -35.28
N GLY A 237 -12.10 0.70 -34.91
CA GLY A 237 -12.05 2.14 -34.60
C GLY A 237 -11.60 3.00 -35.78
N LEU A 238 -11.93 2.61 -37.02
CA LEU A 238 -11.49 3.31 -38.22
C LEU A 238 -12.59 4.26 -38.73
N GLU A 239 -12.25 5.53 -38.88
CA GLU A 239 -13.13 6.58 -39.39
C GLU A 239 -12.44 7.40 -40.50
N SER A 240 -13.23 8.05 -41.35
CA SER A 240 -12.68 8.94 -42.39
C SER A 240 -12.30 10.28 -41.79
N ALA A 241 -11.05 10.71 -41.96
CA ALA A 241 -10.60 12.02 -41.50
C ALA A 241 -11.34 13.14 -42.26
N THR A 242 -12.11 13.94 -41.53
CA THR A 242 -12.81 15.13 -42.05
C THR A 242 -12.01 16.42 -41.82
N THR A 243 -11.00 16.35 -40.95
CA THR A 243 -10.04 17.40 -40.59
C THR A 243 -8.68 16.76 -40.34
N LEU A 244 -7.60 17.53 -40.51
CA LEU A 244 -6.21 17.12 -40.27
C LEU A 244 -5.69 17.76 -38.98
#